data_AF-A0A351CHQ1-F1
#
_entry.id   AF-A0A351CHQ1-F1
#
_cell.length_a   1.000
_cell.length_b   1.000
_cell.length_c   1.000
_cell.angle_alpha   90.00
_cell.angle_beta   90.00
_cell.angle_gamma   90.00
#
_symmetry.space_group_name_H-M   'P 1'
#
loop_
_entity.id
_entity.type
_entity.pdbx_description
1 polymer ?
#
loop_
_entity_poly.entity_id
_entity_poly.type
_entity_poly.pdbx_seq_one_letter_code
_entity_poly.pdbx_strand_id
1 'polypeptide(L)'
;MRQLAGMRGLMAKPSGEIIETPISANFREGLSVLQYFISTHGARKGLADTALKTANSGYLTRRLADVAQDCIVVEDDCGTMMGVEVEPLMEGGEVIQRLDERILGRVAIEDIHDPFTDEVIVRAGEDLDEDAIKIIEHAGLARVKIRSVLT
;
A
#
# COMPACT_ATOMS: atom_id res chain seq x y z
N MET A 1 2.18 11.24 -21.73
CA MET A 1 2.56 11.86 -23.02
C MET A 1 2.71 10.89 -24.20
N ARG A 2 3.03 9.60 -23.98
CA ARG A 2 3.35 8.66 -25.08
C ARG A 2 2.23 8.50 -26.12
N GLN A 3 0.96 8.41 -25.74
CA GLN A 3 -0.15 8.19 -26.69
C GLN A 3 -0.60 9.45 -27.45
N LEU A 4 -0.17 10.65 -27.03
CA LEU A 4 -0.54 11.91 -27.66
C LEU A 4 0.34 12.23 -28.88
N ALA A 5 1.65 11.95 -28.78
CA ALA A 5 2.64 12.29 -29.82
C ALA A 5 3.49 11.08 -30.28
N GLY A 6 3.39 9.93 -29.61
CA GLY A 6 4.01 8.67 -30.01
C GLY A 6 2.96 7.60 -30.23
N MET A 7 3.38 6.44 -30.74
CA MET A 7 2.44 5.36 -31.07
C MET A 7 1.56 4.98 -29.88
N ARG A 8 0.27 4.72 -30.16
CA ARG A 8 -0.69 4.33 -29.12
C ARG A 8 -0.37 2.97 -28.52
N GLY A 9 0.18 2.05 -29.32
CA GLY A 9 0.74 0.77 -28.86
C GLY A 9 -0.23 -0.41 -28.98
N LEU A 10 0.04 -1.46 -28.20
CA LEU A 10 -0.73 -2.70 -28.19
C LEU A 10 -2.05 -2.50 -27.42
N MET A 11 -3.09 -3.23 -27.84
CA MET A 11 -4.42 -3.21 -27.23
C MET A 11 -4.80 -4.60 -26.76
N ALA A 12 -5.55 -4.69 -25.67
CA ALA A 12 -6.10 -5.96 -25.19
C ALA A 12 -7.48 -6.24 -25.81
N LYS A 13 -7.73 -7.49 -26.18
CA LYS A 13 -9.06 -8.00 -26.50
C LYS A 13 -9.91 -8.05 -25.22
N PRO A 14 -11.25 -8.16 -25.33
CA PRO A 14 -12.11 -8.39 -24.17
C PRO A 14 -11.76 -9.66 -23.37
N SER A 15 -11.12 -10.65 -23.99
CA SER A 15 -10.60 -11.84 -23.30
C SER A 15 -9.40 -11.55 -22.38
N GLY A 16 -8.71 -10.42 -22.59
CA GLY A 16 -7.45 -10.09 -21.90
C GLY A 16 -6.20 -10.41 -22.73
N GLU A 17 -6.32 -11.15 -23.83
CA GLU A 17 -5.22 -11.38 -24.77
C GLU A 17 -4.75 -10.07 -25.41
N ILE A 18 -3.44 -9.94 -25.59
CA ILE A 18 -2.84 -8.80 -26.29
C ILE A 18 -2.98 -9.02 -27.79
N ILE A 19 -3.48 -8.02 -28.51
CA ILE A 19 -3.52 -8.00 -29.97
C ILE A 19 -2.11 -7.73 -30.48
N GLU A 20 -1.54 -8.66 -31.24
CA GLU A 20 -0.16 -8.60 -31.72
C GLU A 20 0.11 -7.40 -32.66
N THR A 21 -0.92 -6.94 -33.37
CA THR A 21 -0.82 -5.76 -34.26
C THR A 21 -0.99 -4.47 -33.46
N PRO A 22 0.05 -3.62 -33.32
CA PRO A 22 -0.05 -2.38 -32.57
C PRO A 22 -0.75 -1.28 -33.37
N ILE A 23 -1.33 -0.31 -32.67
CA ILE A 23 -1.77 0.95 -33.25
C ILE A 23 -0.56 1.88 -33.35
N SER A 24 -0.06 2.06 -34.57
CA SER A 24 1.10 2.92 -34.90
C SER A 24 0.78 4.40 -34.80
N ALA A 25 -0.44 4.80 -35.16
CA ALA A 25 -0.89 6.19 -35.13
C ALA A 25 -1.08 6.70 -33.70
N ASN A 26 -1.00 8.02 -33.53
CA ASN A 26 -1.20 8.72 -32.27
C ASN A 26 -2.42 9.65 -32.30
N PHE A 27 -2.80 10.24 -31.17
CA PHE A 27 -3.99 11.10 -31.11
C PHE A 27 -3.87 12.39 -31.91
N ARG A 28 -2.66 12.88 -32.19
CA ARG A 28 -2.44 14.06 -33.04
C ARG A 28 -2.61 13.73 -34.53
N GLU A 29 -2.18 12.55 -34.95
CA GLU A 29 -2.31 12.06 -36.33
C GLU A 29 -3.73 11.57 -36.66
N GLY A 30 -4.49 11.18 -35.64
CA GLY A 30 -5.80 10.58 -35.79
C GLY A 30 -5.74 9.06 -35.98
N LEU A 31 -6.86 8.38 -35.73
CA LEU A 31 -6.97 6.93 -35.81
C LEU A 31 -7.82 6.55 -37.03
N SER A 32 -7.41 5.51 -37.76
CA SER A 32 -8.28 4.92 -38.78
C SER A 32 -9.49 4.25 -38.14
N VAL A 33 -10.54 3.99 -38.92
CA VAL A 33 -11.78 3.34 -38.44
C VAL A 33 -11.48 2.03 -37.72
N LEU A 34 -10.60 1.19 -38.28
CA LEU A 34 -10.21 -0.09 -37.69
C LEU A 34 -9.43 0.09 -36.38
N GLN A 35 -8.47 1.02 -36.34
CA GLN A 35 -7.67 1.29 -35.13
C GLN A 35 -8.52 1.85 -34.00
N TYR A 36 -9.46 2.75 -34.34
CA TYR A 36 -10.42 3.27 -33.38
C TYR A 36 -11.32 2.15 -32.84
N PHE A 37 -11.87 1.32 -33.74
CA PHE A 37 -12.71 0.17 -33.36
C PHE A 37 -11.98 -0.78 -32.41
N ILE A 38 -10.74 -1.17 -32.72
CA ILE A 38 -9.89 -2.00 -31.84
C ILE A 38 -9.69 -1.34 -30.47
N SER A 39 -9.47 -0.03 -30.43
CA SER A 39 -9.30 0.71 -29.18
C SER A 39 -10.59 0.77 -28.32
N THR A 40 -11.77 0.60 -28.90
CA THR A 40 -13.03 0.62 -28.14
C THR A 40 -13.22 -0.61 -27.25
N HIS A 41 -12.70 -1.77 -27.65
CA HIS A 41 -12.86 -3.01 -26.89
C HIS A 41 -12.20 -2.92 -25.51
N GLY A 42 -10.94 -2.49 -25.47
CA GLY A 42 -10.21 -2.29 -24.21
C GLY A 42 -10.83 -1.21 -23.34
N ALA A 43 -11.25 -0.08 -23.94
CA ALA A 43 -11.91 1.01 -23.21
C ALA A 43 -13.24 0.59 -22.60
N ARG A 44 -14.10 -0.11 -23.36
CA ARG A 44 -15.40 -0.59 -22.89
C ARG A 44 -15.24 -1.63 -21.78
N LYS A 45 -14.29 -2.58 -21.92
CA LYS A 45 -13.99 -3.54 -20.86
C LYS A 45 -13.49 -2.83 -19.61
N GLY A 46 -12.57 -1.87 -19.73
CA GLY A 46 -12.08 -1.10 -18.59
C GLY A 46 -13.21 -0.37 -17.84
N LEU A 47 -14.11 0.30 -18.57
CA LEU A 47 -15.27 0.97 -17.96
C LEU A 47 -16.24 -0.02 -17.28
N ALA A 48 -16.52 -1.15 -17.92
CA ALA A 48 -17.39 -2.18 -17.35
C ALA A 48 -16.76 -2.83 -16.11
N ASP A 49 -15.47 -3.17 -16.16
CA ASP A 49 -14.73 -3.77 -15.05
C ASP A 49 -14.66 -2.79 -13.87
N THR A 50 -14.43 -1.50 -14.12
CA THR A 50 -14.46 -0.48 -13.07
C THR A 50 -15.84 -0.42 -12.42
N ALA A 51 -16.91 -0.35 -13.21
CA ALA A 51 -18.28 -0.32 -12.67
C ALA A 51 -18.62 -1.56 -11.84
N LEU A 52 -18.20 -2.76 -12.29
CA LEU A 52 -18.38 -4.00 -11.55
C LEU A 52 -17.54 -4.04 -10.26
N LYS A 53 -16.28 -3.60 -10.34
CA LYS A 53 -15.37 -3.54 -9.19
C LYS A 53 -15.83 -2.54 -8.13
N THR A 54 -16.52 -1.47 -8.50
CA THR A 54 -17.14 -0.53 -7.54
C THR A 54 -18.13 -1.26 -6.62
N ALA A 55 -19.00 -2.12 -7.18
CA ALA A 55 -19.94 -2.89 -6.37
C ALA A 55 -19.22 -3.85 -5.41
N ASN A 56 -18.17 -4.53 -5.88
CA ASN A 56 -17.38 -5.45 -5.05
C ASN A 56 -16.67 -4.73 -3.91
N SER A 57 -16.10 -3.55 -4.18
CA SER A 57 -15.45 -2.73 -3.15
C SER A 57 -16.44 -2.30 -2.09
N GLY A 58 -17.63 -1.80 -2.49
CA GLY A 58 -18.67 -1.42 -1.54
C GLY A 58 -19.17 -2.61 -0.71
N TYR A 59 -19.31 -3.78 -1.33
CA TYR A 59 -19.68 -5.01 -0.65
C TYR A 59 -18.64 -5.43 0.40
N LEU A 60 -17.36 -5.36 0.05
CA LEU A 60 -16.25 -5.66 0.96
C LEU A 60 -16.23 -4.69 2.14
N THR A 61 -16.34 -3.39 1.89
CA THR A 61 -16.40 -2.37 2.95
C THR A 61 -17.56 -2.63 3.90
N ARG A 62 -18.75 -2.97 3.39
CA ARG A 62 -19.90 -3.32 4.23
C ARG A 62 -19.61 -4.53 5.11
N ARG A 63 -19.06 -5.61 4.54
CA ARG A 63 -18.70 -6.81 5.32
C ARG A 63 -17.65 -6.54 6.38
N LEU A 64 -16.64 -5.72 6.08
CA LEU A 64 -15.61 -5.34 7.05
C LEU A 64 -16.21 -4.52 8.19
N ALA A 65 -17.10 -3.56 7.87
CA ALA A 65 -17.82 -2.77 8.87
C ALA A 65 -18.73 -3.64 9.74
N ASP A 66 -19.49 -4.58 9.15
CA ASP A 66 -20.35 -5.51 9.88
C ASP A 66 -19.56 -6.35 10.92
N VAL A 67 -18.30 -6.69 10.64
CA VAL A 67 -17.43 -7.45 11.56
C VAL A 67 -16.76 -6.56 12.62
N ALA A 68 -16.35 -5.34 12.24
CA ALA A 68 -15.60 -4.43 13.11
C ALA A 68 -16.47 -3.43 13.89
N GLN A 69 -17.79 -3.42 13.70
CA GLN A 69 -18.70 -2.43 14.30
C GLN A 69 -18.66 -2.39 15.83
N ASP A 70 -18.35 -3.53 16.47
CA ASP A 70 -18.29 -3.65 17.93
C ASP A 70 -16.88 -3.39 18.49
N CYS A 71 -15.91 -3.00 17.65
CA CYS A 71 -14.56 -2.66 18.08
C CYS A 71 -14.51 -1.20 18.56
N ILE A 72 -14.55 -1.00 19.88
CA ILE A 72 -14.52 0.31 20.54
C ILE A 72 -13.33 0.36 21.51
N VAL A 73 -12.62 1.49 21.54
CA VAL A 73 -11.56 1.74 22.55
C VAL A 73 -12.24 2.08 23.88
N VAL A 74 -12.03 1.24 24.89
CA VAL A 74 -12.72 1.34 26.20
C VAL A 74 -11.77 1.59 27.38
N GLU A 75 -10.47 1.39 27.18
CA GLU A 75 -9.43 1.55 28.19
C GLU A 75 -8.16 2.14 27.55
N ASP A 76 -7.38 2.88 28.34
CA ASP A 76 -6.14 3.52 27.88
C ASP A 76 -4.96 2.53 27.84
N ASP A 77 -4.86 1.60 28.80
CA ASP A 77 -3.81 0.59 28.85
C ASP A 77 -4.35 -0.75 29.38
N CYS A 78 -4.28 -1.79 28.55
CA CYS A 78 -4.64 -3.16 28.91
C CYS A 78 -3.56 -3.89 29.73
N GLY A 79 -2.37 -3.30 29.88
CA GLY A 79 -1.23 -3.85 30.61
C GLY A 79 -0.58 -5.07 29.95
N THR A 80 -0.90 -5.37 28.69
CA THR A 80 -0.31 -6.51 27.97
C THR A 80 1.20 -6.33 27.81
N MET A 81 1.94 -7.42 28.02
CA MET A 81 3.39 -7.50 27.73
C MET A 81 3.65 -8.19 26.38
N MET A 82 2.58 -8.58 25.68
CA MET A 82 2.67 -9.16 24.35
C MET A 82 2.67 -8.06 23.30
N GLY A 83 3.43 -8.30 22.23
CA GLY A 83 3.54 -7.37 21.13
C GLY A 83 4.01 -8.10 19.88
N VAL A 84 4.05 -7.38 18.77
CA VAL A 84 4.47 -7.90 17.47
C VAL A 84 5.81 -7.28 17.10
N GLU A 85 6.75 -8.10 16.67
CA GLU A 85 8.02 -7.64 16.11
C GLU A 85 7.79 -7.17 14.67
N VAL A 86 8.24 -5.95 14.36
CA VAL A 86 8.07 -5.30 13.06
C VAL A 86 9.45 -5.03 12.48
N GLU A 87 9.61 -5.40 11.20
CA GLU A 87 10.80 -5.21 10.39
C GLU A 87 10.45 -4.46 9.09
N PRO A 88 11.42 -3.91 8.33
CA PRO A 88 11.16 -3.39 6.99
C PRO A 88 10.46 -4.43 6.10
N LEU A 89 9.46 -4.01 5.31
CA LEU A 89 8.83 -4.87 4.34
C LEU A 89 9.71 -4.96 3.09
N MET A 90 10.29 -6.14 2.84
CA MET A 90 11.10 -6.41 1.65
C MET A 90 10.35 -7.35 0.71
N GLU A 91 10.29 -7.01 -0.58
CA GLU A 91 9.72 -7.87 -1.62
C GLU A 91 10.66 -7.88 -2.82
N GLY A 92 11.09 -9.06 -3.27
CA GLY A 92 11.98 -9.19 -4.43
C GLY A 92 13.37 -8.56 -4.27
N GLY A 93 13.81 -8.28 -3.05
CA GLY A 93 15.09 -7.61 -2.77
C GLY A 93 15.01 -6.08 -2.76
N GLU A 94 13.83 -5.51 -2.98
CA GLU A 94 13.57 -4.07 -2.81
C GLU A 94 12.84 -3.83 -1.49
N VAL A 95 13.16 -2.71 -0.84
CA VAL A 95 12.43 -2.25 0.35
C VAL A 95 11.16 -1.58 -0.12
N ILE A 96 10.02 -2.23 0.11
CA ILE A 96 8.69 -1.71 -0.23
C ILE A 96 8.23 -0.69 0.80
N GLN A 97 8.48 -0.99 2.08
CA GLN A 97 8.15 -0.10 3.19
C GLN A 97 9.26 -0.15 4.23
N ARG A 98 9.72 1.03 4.64
CA ARG A 98 10.80 1.16 5.62
C ARG A 98 10.26 0.95 7.04
N LEU A 99 11.17 0.76 8.02
CA LEU A 99 10.76 0.48 9.40
C LEU A 99 10.04 1.67 10.04
N ASP A 100 10.62 2.86 9.92
CA ASP A 100 10.09 4.17 10.34
C ASP A 100 8.60 4.35 9.98
N GLU A 101 8.23 4.12 8.72
CA GLU A 101 6.86 4.25 8.23
C GLU A 101 5.89 3.24 8.86
N ARG A 102 6.39 2.06 9.26
CA ARG A 102 5.57 0.98 9.82
C ARG A 102 5.30 1.15 11.31
N ILE A 103 6.22 1.79 12.04
CA ILE A 103 6.15 1.90 13.49
C ILE A 103 5.67 3.28 13.97
N LEU A 104 5.62 4.31 13.10
CA LEU A 104 5.10 5.63 13.42
C LEU A 104 3.68 5.55 14.01
N GLY A 105 3.45 6.25 15.13
CA GLY A 105 2.17 6.29 15.83
C GLY A 105 1.79 4.99 16.55
N ARG A 106 2.74 4.07 16.75
CA ARG A 106 2.58 2.85 17.55
C ARG A 106 3.20 3.04 18.94
N VAL A 107 2.85 2.17 19.86
CA VAL A 107 3.40 2.18 21.23
C VAL A 107 4.49 1.11 21.35
N ALA A 108 5.63 1.48 21.92
CA ALA A 108 6.72 0.55 22.21
C ALA A 108 6.33 -0.43 23.32
N ILE A 109 6.62 -1.73 23.16
CA ILE A 109 6.38 -2.72 24.24
C ILE A 109 7.54 -2.81 25.23
N GLU A 110 8.75 -2.52 24.76
CA GLU A 110 10.01 -2.60 25.49
C GLU A 110 10.82 -1.33 25.24
N ASP A 111 11.77 -1.05 26.11
CA ASP A 111 12.68 0.09 25.93
C ASP A 111 13.48 -0.11 24.62
N ILE A 112 13.43 0.89 23.75
CA ILE A 112 14.18 0.90 22.50
C ILE A 112 15.51 1.59 22.77
N HIS A 113 16.59 0.85 22.61
CA HIS A 113 17.95 1.35 22.83
C HIS A 113 18.64 1.66 21.50
N ASP A 114 19.50 2.68 21.51
CA ASP A 114 20.47 2.90 20.44
C ASP A 114 21.55 1.79 20.49
N PRO A 115 21.79 1.04 19.41
CA PRO A 115 22.73 -0.07 19.39
C PRO A 115 24.21 0.36 19.52
N PHE A 116 24.52 1.64 19.33
CA PHE A 116 25.87 2.20 19.43
C PHE A 116 26.15 2.86 20.78
N THR A 117 25.18 3.60 21.33
CA THR A 117 25.36 4.35 22.58
C THR A 117 24.76 3.67 23.81
N ASP A 118 23.90 2.65 23.61
CA ASP A 118 23.11 1.98 24.66
C ASP A 118 22.13 2.92 25.40
N GLU A 119 21.93 4.14 24.88
CA GLU A 119 20.98 5.11 25.42
C GLU A 119 19.55 4.72 25.03
N VAL A 120 18.61 4.91 25.97
CA VAL A 120 17.19 4.67 25.71
C VAL A 120 16.65 5.78 24.82
N ILE A 121 16.21 5.41 23.62
CA ILE A 121 15.55 6.31 22.65
C ILE A 121 14.09 6.51 23.04
N VAL A 122 13.38 5.41 23.32
CA VAL A 122 11.95 5.39 23.68
C VAL A 122 11.73 4.38 24.79
N ARG A 123 10.97 4.73 25.83
CA ARG A 123 10.65 3.79 26.91
C ARG A 123 9.46 2.90 26.55
N ALA A 124 9.38 1.75 27.21
CA ALA A 124 8.22 0.87 27.15
C ALA A 124 6.94 1.64 27.53
N GLY A 125 5.92 1.56 26.68
CA GLY A 125 4.64 2.25 26.86
C GLY A 125 4.59 3.68 26.30
N GLU A 126 5.68 4.21 25.75
CA GLU A 126 5.68 5.51 25.08
C GLU A 126 5.29 5.38 23.60
N ASP A 127 4.66 6.45 23.08
CA ASP A 127 4.28 6.59 21.68
C ASP A 127 5.51 6.86 20.80
N LEU A 128 5.53 6.24 19.63
CA LEU A 128 6.54 6.45 18.60
C LEU A 128 6.14 7.63 17.71
N ASP A 129 6.52 8.83 18.14
CA ASP A 129 6.29 10.09 17.43
C ASP A 129 7.33 10.38 16.33
N GLU A 130 7.10 11.43 15.53
CA GLU A 130 7.98 11.77 14.40
C GLU A 130 9.44 12.06 14.81
N ASP A 131 9.71 12.44 16.06
CA ASP A 131 11.06 12.74 16.53
C ASP A 131 11.76 11.46 17.00
N ALA A 132 11.08 10.59 17.74
CA ALA A 132 11.55 9.25 18.08
C ALA A 132 11.89 8.44 16.84
N ILE A 133 11.05 8.51 15.79
CA ILE A 133 11.27 7.81 14.53
C ILE A 133 12.57 8.25 13.84
N LYS A 134 12.88 9.54 13.81
CA LYS A 134 14.15 10.04 13.22
C LYS A 134 15.36 9.49 13.96
N ILE A 135 15.28 9.43 15.29
CA ILE A 135 16.38 8.89 16.11
C ILE A 135 16.53 7.39 15.84
N ILE A 136 15.43 6.64 15.78
CA ILE A 136 15.41 5.20 15.45
C ILE A 136 15.99 4.93 14.06
N GLU A 137 15.66 5.77 13.08
CA GLU A 137 16.19 5.69 11.71
C GLU A 137 17.70 5.93 11.70
N HIS A 138 18.17 6.96 12.39
CA HIS A 138 19.59 7.29 12.50
C HIS A 138 20.40 6.22 13.25
N ALA A 139 19.80 5.61 14.27
CA ALA A 139 20.36 4.50 15.03
C ALA A 139 20.47 3.21 14.20
N GLY A 140 19.78 3.12 13.06
CA GLY A 140 19.87 1.98 12.14
C GLY A 140 19.26 0.69 12.70
N LEU A 141 18.21 0.80 13.52
CA LEU A 141 17.50 -0.35 14.08
C LEU A 141 16.88 -1.22 12.99
N ALA A 142 17.10 -2.53 13.06
CA ALA A 142 16.60 -3.48 12.07
C ALA A 142 15.16 -3.93 12.35
N ARG A 143 14.76 -3.94 13.63
CA ARG A 143 13.44 -4.40 14.08
C ARG A 143 13.07 -3.75 15.40
N VAL A 144 11.78 -3.55 15.61
CA VAL A 144 11.21 -2.98 16.84
C VAL A 144 9.97 -3.77 17.23
N LYS A 145 9.80 -3.99 18.54
CA LYS A 145 8.62 -4.68 19.07
C LYS A 145 7.59 -3.65 19.54
N ILE A 146 6.38 -3.74 18.99
CA ILE A 146 5.30 -2.77 19.23
C ILE A 146 4.05 -3.44 19.79
N ARG A 147 3.18 -2.66 20.41
CA ARG A 147 1.82 -3.10 20.75
C ARG A 147 0.97 -3.25 19.48
N SER A 148 0.12 -4.28 19.47
CA SER A 148 -0.80 -4.58 18.38
C SER A 148 -2.21 -4.74 18.92
N VAL A 149 -3.21 -4.38 18.11
CA VAL A 149 -4.63 -4.61 18.43
C VAL A 149 -5.01 -6.11 18.49
N LEU A 150 -4.09 -6.99 18.10
CA LEU A 150 -4.28 -8.44 18.09
C LEU A 150 -3.72 -9.15 19.34
N THR A 151 -3.05 -8.43 20.24
CA THR A 151 -2.27 -8.98 21.39
C THR A 151 -2.63 -8.26 22.68
#